data_AF-A0AAE0QLP6-F1
#
_entry.id   AF-A0AAE0QLP6-F1
#
_cell.length_a   1.000
_cell.length_b   1.000
_cell.length_c   1.000
_cell.angle_alpha   90.00
_cell.angle_beta   90.00
_cell.angle_gamma   90.00
#
_symmetry.space_group_name_H-M   'P 1'
#
loop_
_entity.id
_entity.type
_entity.pdbx_description
1 polymer ?
#
loop_
_entity_poly.entity_id
_entity_poly.type
_entity_poly.pdbx_seq_one_letter_code
_entity_poly.pdbx_strand_id
1 'polypeptide(L)'
;MAPELFQTSEGTHPGYSFAVDWWSLGVTAYELLRGQRPYIMRSSTPTSEILQSFHKVHPCYPAAWSAEIKSLLRKLLCVDAQKRLSSLSELKDTECLSYVTWDAVLSKDVPPGFIPNRRRLNCDPTFELEEMILESKPLHKKKKRLARKTRDQGSDGSPQNGHLQQRLDCVQRDFLIFNREKLTKTKADTDSSNMNLKEENRALEDGQNNNVTSAAASSSS
;
A
#
# COMPACT_ATOMS: atom_id res chain seq x y z
N MET A 1 9.03 3.10 -14.97
CA MET A 1 8.59 1.73 -15.31
C MET A 1 9.83 0.85 -15.46
N ALA A 2 9.72 -0.41 -15.03
CA ALA A 2 10.77 -1.41 -15.16
C ALA A 2 10.93 -1.90 -16.62
N PRO A 3 12.11 -2.39 -17.03
CA PRO A 3 12.36 -2.84 -18.40
C PRO A 3 11.38 -3.91 -18.91
N GLU A 4 11.03 -4.89 -18.08
CA GLU A 4 10.17 -6.02 -18.44
C GLU A 4 8.72 -5.61 -18.78
N LEU A 5 8.25 -4.45 -18.28
CA LEU A 5 6.93 -3.92 -18.65
C LEU A 5 6.88 -3.53 -20.13
N PHE A 6 7.96 -2.94 -20.64
CA PHE A 6 8.10 -2.55 -22.03
C PHE A 6 8.37 -3.77 -22.93
N GLN A 7 9.10 -4.76 -22.43
CA GLN A 7 9.31 -6.00 -23.18
C GLN A 7 8.02 -6.80 -23.33
N THR A 8 7.17 -6.80 -22.29
CA THR A 8 5.85 -7.44 -22.31
C THR A 8 4.91 -6.76 -23.32
N SER A 9 4.90 -5.43 -23.39
CA SER A 9 4.07 -4.71 -24.37
C SER A 9 4.46 -4.99 -25.82
N GLU A 10 5.75 -5.27 -26.07
CA GLU A 10 6.27 -5.64 -27.39
C GLU A 10 6.19 -7.16 -27.66
N GLY A 11 5.65 -7.95 -26.73
CA GLY A 11 5.54 -9.42 -26.87
C GLY A 11 6.86 -10.19 -26.77
N THR A 12 7.93 -9.55 -26.31
CA THR A 12 9.29 -10.14 -26.19
C THR A 12 9.56 -10.77 -24.82
N HIS A 13 8.65 -10.62 -23.86
CA HIS A 13 8.74 -11.18 -22.52
C HIS A 13 7.37 -11.72 -22.07
N PRO A 14 7.32 -12.88 -21.38
CA PRO A 14 6.05 -13.55 -21.09
C PRO A 14 5.15 -12.82 -20.08
N GLY A 15 5.69 -11.85 -19.34
CA GLY A 15 4.93 -11.03 -18.39
C GLY A 15 5.82 -10.49 -17.28
N TYR A 16 5.25 -9.67 -16.40
CA TYR A 16 5.95 -9.10 -15.24
C TYR A 16 5.30 -9.55 -13.94
N SER A 17 6.00 -9.32 -12.82
CA SER A 17 5.54 -9.66 -11.47
C SER A 17 5.92 -8.54 -10.49
N PHE A 18 5.87 -8.80 -9.18
CA PHE A 18 6.10 -7.83 -8.10
C PHE A 18 7.49 -7.15 -8.15
N ALA A 19 8.48 -7.73 -8.84
CA ALA A 19 9.81 -7.16 -9.02
C ALA A 19 9.83 -5.76 -9.69
N VAL A 20 8.75 -5.36 -10.39
CA VAL A 20 8.62 -4.03 -11.00
C VAL A 20 8.52 -2.90 -9.97
N ASP A 21 7.96 -3.20 -8.79
CA ASP A 21 7.81 -2.22 -7.71
C ASP A 21 9.17 -1.94 -7.06
N TRP A 22 10.01 -2.97 -6.93
CA TRP A 22 11.38 -2.85 -6.44
C TRP A 22 12.28 -2.05 -7.38
N TRP A 23 12.10 -2.21 -8.70
CA TRP A 23 12.74 -1.32 -9.67
C TRP A 23 12.33 0.14 -9.44
N SER A 24 11.03 0.38 -9.26
CA SER A 24 10.51 1.73 -9.04
C SER A 24 11.03 2.33 -7.73
N LEU A 25 11.16 1.53 -6.67
CA LEU A 25 11.84 1.92 -5.43
C LEU A 25 13.29 2.33 -5.68
N GLY A 26 14.03 1.57 -6.51
CA GLY A 26 15.40 1.91 -6.90
C GLY A 26 15.48 3.24 -7.67
N VAL A 27 14.55 3.49 -8.59
CA VAL A 27 14.47 4.75 -9.35
C VAL A 27 14.20 5.91 -8.40
N THR A 28 13.22 5.78 -7.49
CA THR A 28 12.87 6.81 -6.51
C THR A 28 14.02 7.08 -5.54
N ALA A 29 14.66 6.04 -5.00
CA ALA A 29 15.81 6.20 -4.10
C ALA A 29 16.98 6.90 -4.79
N TYR A 30 17.29 6.54 -6.04
CA TYR A 30 18.31 7.21 -6.84
C TYR A 30 17.96 8.69 -7.07
N GLU A 31 16.71 8.99 -7.42
CA GLU A 31 16.24 10.35 -7.66
C GLU A 31 16.29 11.22 -6.40
N LEU A 32 15.91 10.68 -5.24
CA LEU A 32 16.02 11.39 -3.96
C LEU A 32 17.48 11.74 -3.61
N LEU A 33 18.43 10.87 -3.95
CA LEU A 33 19.86 11.09 -3.67
C LEU A 33 20.54 12.01 -4.69
N ARG A 34 20.12 11.96 -5.97
CA ARG A 34 20.79 12.70 -7.07
C ARG A 34 20.04 13.96 -7.50
N GLY A 35 18.77 14.11 -7.15
CA GLY A 35 17.87 15.14 -7.66
C GLY A 35 17.43 14.93 -9.11
N GLN A 36 17.72 13.77 -9.71
CA GLN A 36 17.33 13.43 -11.08
C GLN A 36 17.22 11.91 -11.24
N ARG A 37 16.37 11.46 -12.17
CA ARG A 37 16.19 10.03 -12.50
C ARG A 37 17.44 9.41 -13.12
N PRO A 38 17.68 8.09 -12.91
CA PRO A 38 18.83 7.39 -13.48
C PRO A 38 18.75 7.25 -15.01
N TYR A 39 17.53 7.19 -15.56
CA TYR A 39 17.25 7.17 -16.99
C TYR A 39 16.34 8.36 -17.34
N ILE A 40 16.76 9.18 -18.29
CA ILE A 40 15.97 10.33 -18.75
C ILE A 40 15.07 9.85 -19.88
N MET A 41 13.78 9.73 -19.59
CA MET A 41 12.75 9.30 -20.54
C MET A 41 11.55 10.23 -20.46
N ARG A 42 10.92 10.49 -21.61
CA ARG A 42 9.69 11.27 -21.72
C ARG A 42 8.52 10.33 -22.02
N SER A 43 7.30 10.78 -21.75
CA SER A 43 6.08 10.02 -22.10
C SER A 43 5.95 9.77 -23.60
N SER A 44 6.56 10.62 -24.42
CA SER A 44 6.60 10.50 -25.88
C SER A 44 7.76 9.66 -26.42
N THR A 45 8.64 9.14 -25.56
CA THR A 45 9.80 8.34 -25.99
C THR A 45 9.32 6.97 -26.48
N PRO A 46 9.67 6.52 -27.70
CA PRO A 46 9.29 5.20 -28.21
C PRO A 46 9.81 4.06 -27.33
N THR A 47 9.03 2.98 -27.23
CA THR A 47 9.37 1.79 -26.44
C THR A 47 10.74 1.20 -26.81
N SER A 48 11.06 1.17 -28.11
CA SER A 48 12.35 0.65 -28.60
C SER A 48 13.55 1.46 -28.12
N GLU A 49 13.43 2.78 -28.06
CA GLU A 49 14.47 3.68 -27.54
C GLU A 49 14.62 3.54 -26.03
N ILE A 50 13.49 3.40 -25.32
CA ILE A 50 13.46 3.13 -23.87
C ILE A 50 14.23 1.84 -23.55
N LEU A 51 13.90 0.75 -24.23
CA LEU A 51 14.56 -0.55 -24.04
C LEU A 51 16.06 -0.46 -24.36
N GLN A 52 16.40 0.21 -25.45
CA GLN A 52 17.79 0.43 -25.81
C GLN A 52 18.55 1.23 -24.75
N SER A 53 17.91 2.22 -24.12
CA SER A 53 18.49 3.01 -23.04
C SER A 53 18.86 2.16 -21.82
N PHE A 54 18.03 1.19 -21.43
CA PHE A 54 18.37 0.28 -20.32
C PHE A 54 19.62 -0.56 -20.57
N HIS A 55 19.93 -0.88 -21.84
CA HIS A 55 21.12 -1.65 -22.20
C HIS A 55 22.36 -0.79 -22.43
N LYS A 56 22.20 0.42 -22.98
CA LYS A 56 23.32 1.29 -23.36
C LYS A 56 23.73 2.29 -22.29
N VAL A 57 22.79 2.72 -21.46
CA VAL A 57 23.02 3.77 -20.46
C VAL A 57 23.22 3.13 -19.10
N HIS A 58 24.40 3.33 -18.54
CA HIS A 58 24.67 2.97 -17.15
C HIS A 58 24.41 4.17 -16.25
N PRO A 59 23.55 4.05 -15.22
CA PRO A 59 23.33 5.13 -14.27
C PRO A 59 24.66 5.59 -13.66
N CYS A 60 24.88 6.91 -13.62
CA CYS A 60 26.06 7.48 -12.99
C CYS A 60 25.90 7.43 -11.46
N TYR A 61 26.88 6.89 -10.76
CA TYR A 61 26.91 6.83 -9.30
C TYR A 61 28.03 7.75 -8.77
N PRO A 62 27.70 8.93 -8.21
CA PRO A 62 28.68 9.88 -7.71
C PRO A 62 29.71 9.25 -6.76
N ALA A 63 30.98 9.67 -6.88
CA ALA A 63 32.06 9.17 -6.02
C ALA A 63 31.76 9.39 -4.53
N ALA A 64 31.10 10.51 -4.19
CA ALA A 64 30.70 10.88 -2.83
C ALA A 64 29.69 9.93 -2.16
N TRP A 65 28.97 9.09 -2.92
CA TRP A 65 28.07 8.12 -2.30
C TRP A 65 28.84 6.94 -1.72
N SER A 66 28.37 6.41 -0.60
CA SER A 66 28.96 5.25 0.05
C SER A 66 28.89 4.00 -0.82
N ALA A 67 29.78 3.03 -0.60
CA ALA A 67 29.84 1.80 -1.39
C ALA A 67 28.56 0.96 -1.21
N GLU A 68 28.00 0.98 0.00
CA GLU A 68 26.82 0.23 0.40
C GLU A 68 25.57 0.76 -0.31
N ILE A 69 25.38 2.08 -0.40
CA ILE A 69 24.28 2.70 -1.14
C ILE A 69 24.40 2.42 -2.63
N LYS A 70 25.60 2.54 -3.20
CA LYS A 70 25.84 2.17 -4.61
C LYS A 70 25.50 0.70 -4.86
N SER A 71 25.83 -0.19 -3.92
CA SER A 71 25.53 -1.62 -3.99
C SER A 71 24.02 -1.87 -3.98
N LEU A 72 23.29 -1.28 -3.03
CA LEU A 72 21.82 -1.38 -2.94
C LEU A 72 21.14 -0.91 -4.23
N LEU A 73 21.51 0.29 -4.72
CA LEU A 73 20.90 0.85 -5.92
C LEU A 73 21.15 -0.02 -7.15
N ARG A 74 22.34 -0.63 -7.29
CA ARG A 74 22.61 -1.57 -8.40
C ARG A 74 21.77 -2.84 -8.31
N LYS A 75 21.52 -3.35 -7.10
CA LYS A 75 20.67 -4.52 -6.89
C LYS A 75 19.19 -4.23 -7.22
N LEU A 76 18.69 -3.06 -6.82
CA LEU A 76 17.32 -2.60 -7.14
C LEU A 76 17.15 -2.25 -8.63
N LEU A 77 18.16 -1.61 -9.23
CA LEU A 77 18.18 -1.21 -10.65
C LEU A 77 18.81 -2.29 -11.54
N CYS A 78 18.72 -3.56 -11.14
CA CYS A 78 19.12 -4.67 -12.00
C CYS A 78 18.12 -4.81 -13.14
N VAL A 79 18.59 -4.75 -14.39
CA VAL A 79 17.72 -4.85 -15.58
C VAL A 79 17.05 -6.22 -15.64
N ASP A 80 17.77 -7.28 -15.31
CA ASP A 80 17.24 -8.64 -15.22
C ASP A 80 16.35 -8.79 -13.97
N ALA A 81 15.04 -8.92 -14.17
CA ALA A 81 14.05 -9.01 -13.11
C ALA A 81 14.27 -10.23 -12.19
N GLN A 82 14.86 -11.32 -12.69
CA GLN A 82 15.11 -12.54 -11.91
C GLN A 82 16.32 -12.41 -10.98
N LYS A 83 17.24 -11.48 -11.29
CA LYS A 83 18.42 -11.17 -10.47
C LYS A 83 18.25 -9.91 -9.62
N ARG A 84 17.15 -9.20 -9.82
CA ARG A 84 16.85 -7.96 -9.11
C ARG A 84 16.48 -8.28 -7.68
N LEU A 85 16.92 -7.41 -6.76
CA LEU A 85 16.44 -7.45 -5.39
C LEU A 85 14.92 -7.28 -5.38
N SER A 86 14.20 -8.27 -4.85
CA SER A 86 12.74 -8.33 -4.99
C SER A 86 11.98 -8.81 -3.75
N SER A 87 12.65 -8.87 -2.61
CA SER A 87 12.03 -9.26 -1.34
C SER A 87 12.54 -8.42 -0.16
N LEU A 88 11.72 -8.35 0.89
CA LEU A 88 12.11 -7.69 2.13
C LEU A 88 13.29 -8.41 2.80
N SER A 89 13.38 -9.74 2.69
CA SER A 89 14.52 -10.50 3.23
C SER A 89 15.83 -10.05 2.59
N GLU A 90 15.87 -10.02 1.25
CA GLU A 90 17.07 -9.56 0.53
C GLU A 90 17.42 -8.09 0.84
N LEU A 91 16.41 -7.24 1.05
CA LEU A 91 16.62 -5.85 1.47
C LEU A 91 17.26 -5.77 2.87
N LYS A 92 16.78 -6.58 3.81
CA LYS A 92 17.32 -6.67 5.18
C LYS A 92 18.77 -7.15 5.20
N ASP A 93 19.13 -8.04 4.27
CA ASP A 93 20.48 -8.59 4.14
C ASP A 93 21.48 -7.60 3.49
N THR A 94 21.05 -6.40 3.12
CA THR A 94 21.94 -5.38 2.58
C THR A 94 22.71 -4.64 3.67
N GLU A 95 24.02 -4.48 3.46
CA GLU A 95 24.92 -3.80 4.41
C GLU A 95 24.49 -2.37 4.75
N CYS A 96 23.94 -1.64 3.78
CA CYS A 96 23.46 -0.27 3.96
C CYS A 96 22.28 -0.13 4.93
N LEU A 97 21.58 -1.23 5.25
CA LEU A 97 20.42 -1.25 6.15
C LEU A 97 20.65 -2.16 7.37
N SER A 98 21.89 -2.62 7.58
CA SER A 98 22.28 -3.49 8.70
C SER A 98 22.01 -2.86 10.08
N TYR A 99 22.06 -1.53 10.18
CA TYR A 99 21.78 -0.79 11.42
C TYR A 99 20.29 -0.51 11.64
N VAL A 100 19.41 -0.87 10.69
CA VAL A 100 17.97 -0.56 10.78
C VAL A 100 17.25 -1.61 11.62
N THR A 101 16.57 -1.15 12.68
CA THR A 101 15.66 -1.99 13.47
C THR A 101 14.28 -2.01 12.80
N TRP A 102 13.99 -3.09 12.07
CA TRP A 102 12.79 -3.17 11.22
C TRP A 102 11.47 -3.18 11.97
N ASP A 103 11.43 -3.72 13.19
CA ASP A 103 10.23 -3.68 14.03
C ASP A 103 9.90 -2.24 14.46
N ALA A 104 10.94 -1.44 14.78
CA ALA A 104 10.78 -0.02 15.09
C ALA A 104 10.33 0.80 13.86
N VAL A 105 10.77 0.41 12.66
CA VAL A 105 10.26 1.02 11.42
C VAL A 105 8.78 0.69 11.24
N LEU A 106 8.39 -0.57 11.47
CA LEU A 106 7.01 -1.03 11.33
C LEU A 106 6.06 -0.36 12.32
N SER A 107 6.49 -0.21 13.59
CA SER A 107 5.75 0.52 14.63
C SER A 107 5.76 2.04 14.44
N LYS A 108 6.57 2.55 13.49
CA LYS A 108 6.79 3.97 13.21
C LYS A 108 7.49 4.72 14.37
N ASP A 109 8.29 4.01 15.14
CA ASP A 109 9.08 4.58 16.24
C ASP A 109 10.37 5.27 15.75
N VAL A 110 10.77 5.01 14.50
CA VAL A 110 11.90 5.69 13.87
C VAL A 110 11.46 7.06 13.35
N PRO A 111 11.97 8.18 13.90
CA PRO A 111 11.60 9.51 13.43
C PRO A 111 12.18 9.78 12.03
N PRO A 112 11.47 10.49 11.15
CA PRO A 112 11.99 10.87 9.85
C PRO A 112 13.14 11.88 10.01
N GLY A 113 14.18 11.76 9.17
CA GLY A 113 15.34 12.65 9.22
C GLY A 113 15.04 14.12 8.86
N PHE A 114 13.90 14.37 8.22
CA PHE A 114 13.43 15.72 7.90
C PHE A 114 11.93 15.84 8.16
N ILE A 115 11.53 16.91 8.84
CA ILE A 115 10.13 17.27 9.08
C ILE A 115 9.89 18.64 8.45
N PRO A 116 9.10 18.74 7.37
CA PRO A 116 8.74 20.01 6.76
C PRO A 116 8.05 20.96 7.75
N ASN A 117 8.23 22.27 7.57
CA ASN A 117 7.61 23.29 8.42
C ASN A 117 6.09 23.29 8.24
N ARG A 118 5.35 22.96 9.31
CA ARG A 118 3.89 22.90 9.32
C ARG A 118 3.17 24.24 9.10
N ARG A 119 3.85 25.37 9.30
CA ARG A 119 3.26 26.71 9.18
C ARG A 119 3.34 27.28 7.77
N ARG A 120 4.03 26.60 6.85
CA ARG A 120 4.25 27.05 5.48
C ARG A 120 3.80 25.95 4.53
N LEU A 121 3.01 26.32 3.54
CA LEU A 121 2.65 25.42 2.45
C LEU A 121 3.93 24.88 1.79
N ASN A 122 4.00 23.57 1.67
CA ASN A 122 5.06 22.84 1.00
C ASN A 122 4.81 22.72 -0.52
N CYS A 123 3.65 23.17 -0.99
CA CYS A 123 3.24 23.24 -2.39
C CYS A 123 3.06 24.68 -2.85
N ASP A 124 3.00 24.88 -4.17
CA ASP A 124 2.64 26.16 -4.77
C ASP A 124 1.16 26.47 -4.48
N PRO A 125 0.83 27.60 -3.82
CA PRO A 125 -0.55 27.98 -3.51
C PRO A 125 -1.48 28.07 -4.72
N THR A 126 -0.93 28.18 -5.93
CA THR A 126 -1.70 28.18 -7.19
C THR A 126 -2.47 26.87 -7.37
N PHE A 127 -1.94 25.74 -6.88
CA PHE A 127 -2.64 24.44 -6.90
C PHE A 127 -3.77 24.34 -5.88
N GLU A 128 -3.78 25.20 -4.86
CA GLU A 128 -4.86 25.29 -3.87
C GLU A 128 -5.96 26.28 -4.29
N LEU A 129 -5.75 27.06 -5.37
CA LEU A 129 -6.77 27.99 -5.85
C LEU A 129 -8.06 27.26 -6.23
N GLU A 130 -7.97 26.07 -6.84
CA GLU A 130 -9.16 25.27 -7.15
C GLU A 130 -9.92 24.89 -5.89
N GLU A 131 -9.23 24.44 -4.83
CA GLU A 131 -9.83 24.06 -3.55
C GLU A 131 -10.43 25.28 -2.82
N MET A 132 -9.70 26.40 -2.80
CA MET A 132 -10.13 27.67 -2.20
C MET A 132 -11.30 28.33 -2.95
N ILE A 133 -11.41 28.14 -4.26
CA ILE A 133 -12.49 28.69 -5.10
C ILE A 133 -13.73 27.78 -5.11
N LEU A 134 -13.55 26.45 -5.04
CA LEU A 134 -14.65 25.47 -5.13
C LEU A 134 -15.31 25.14 -3.78
N GLU A 135 -14.68 25.42 -2.63
CA GLU A 135 -15.30 25.28 -1.32
C GLU A 135 -16.48 26.25 -1.12
N SER A 136 -17.67 25.79 -1.48
CA SER A 136 -18.96 26.51 -1.37
C SER A 136 -19.45 26.77 0.08
N LYS A 137 -18.63 26.53 1.10
CA LYS A 137 -18.90 26.87 2.52
C LYS A 137 -17.69 27.57 3.15
N PRO A 138 -17.50 28.87 2.91
CA PRO A 138 -16.51 29.65 3.65
C PRO A 138 -16.79 29.59 5.16
N LEU A 139 -15.74 29.49 5.98
CA LEU A 139 -15.78 29.33 7.43
C LEU A 139 -16.63 30.41 8.16
N HIS A 140 -16.93 31.54 7.51
CA HIS A 140 -17.77 32.61 8.05
C HIS A 140 -19.13 32.69 7.34
N LYS A 141 -20.19 32.35 8.10
CA LYS A 141 -21.60 32.35 7.67
C LYS A 141 -22.11 33.75 7.31
N LYS A 142 -22.81 33.87 6.17
CA LYS A 142 -24.13 34.53 6.10
C LYS A 142 -25.10 33.58 5.41
N LYS A 143 -26.15 33.16 6.13
CA LYS A 143 -27.20 32.28 5.61
C LYS A 143 -28.00 33.02 4.52
N LYS A 144 -27.95 32.55 3.28
CA LYS A 144 -29.14 32.53 2.40
C LYS A 144 -29.30 31.11 1.87
N ARG A 145 -30.32 30.42 2.38
CA ARG A 145 -30.72 29.08 1.92
C ARG A 145 -31.51 29.26 0.63
N LEU A 146 -30.97 28.80 -0.50
CA LEU A 146 -31.81 28.28 -1.58
C LEU A 146 -31.71 26.77 -1.50
N ALA A 147 -32.76 26.15 -0.96
CA ALA A 147 -32.90 24.71 -1.01
C ALA A 147 -33.07 24.31 -2.47
N ARG A 148 -32.09 23.62 -3.05
CA ARG A 148 -32.28 22.90 -4.31
C ARG A 148 -33.18 21.71 -3.99
N LYS A 149 -34.49 21.91 -4.13
CA LYS A 149 -35.48 20.84 -4.19
C LYS A 149 -35.09 19.95 -5.37
N THR A 150 -34.84 18.67 -5.14
CA THR A 150 -34.75 17.67 -6.21
C THR A 150 -36.10 17.72 -6.92
N ARG A 151 -36.14 18.40 -8.05
CA ARG A 151 -37.31 18.44 -8.91
C ARG A 151 -37.25 17.11 -9.65
N ASP A 152 -38.16 16.20 -9.33
CA ASP A 152 -38.58 15.13 -10.24
C ASP A 152 -39.08 15.81 -11.51
N GLN A 153 -38.15 16.17 -12.39
CA GLN A 153 -38.46 16.54 -13.76
C GLN A 153 -38.45 15.23 -14.53
N GLY A 154 -39.64 14.72 -14.80
CA GLY A 154 -39.86 13.98 -16.03
C GLY A 154 -39.28 14.82 -17.16
N SER A 155 -38.15 14.38 -17.71
CA SER A 155 -37.46 15.05 -18.79
C SER A 155 -37.16 14.01 -19.85
N ASP A 156 -38.14 13.86 -20.73
CA ASP A 156 -37.97 13.76 -22.17
C ASP A 156 -36.68 13.06 -22.65
N GLY A 157 -36.78 11.73 -22.79
CA GLY A 157 -36.81 11.14 -24.14
C GLY A 157 -35.53 11.07 -24.97
N SER A 158 -34.32 11.33 -24.45
CA SER A 158 -33.11 10.87 -25.15
C SER A 158 -32.78 9.42 -24.77
N PRO A 159 -32.68 8.47 -25.72
CA PRO A 159 -32.29 7.08 -25.42
C PRO A 159 -30.90 6.98 -24.75
N GLN A 160 -30.05 8.00 -24.90
CA GLN A 160 -28.75 8.10 -24.24
C GLN A 160 -28.87 8.34 -22.72
N ASN A 161 -29.90 9.07 -22.27
CA ASN A 161 -30.17 9.29 -20.85
C ASN A 161 -30.65 8.01 -20.16
N GLY A 162 -31.46 7.20 -20.86
CA GLY A 162 -31.87 5.88 -20.38
C GLY A 162 -30.67 4.93 -20.23
N HIS A 163 -29.79 4.90 -21.22
CA HIS A 163 -28.58 4.07 -21.18
C HIS A 163 -27.60 4.49 -20.07
N LEU A 164 -27.41 5.79 -19.85
CA LEU A 164 -26.60 6.28 -18.73
C LEU A 164 -27.22 5.90 -17.38
N GLN A 165 -28.53 6.10 -17.22
CA GLN A 165 -29.23 5.74 -15.98
C GLN A 165 -29.11 4.24 -15.68
N GLN A 166 -29.29 3.40 -16.69
CA GLN A 166 -29.11 1.95 -16.55
C GLN A 166 -27.69 1.58 -16.11
N ARG A 167 -26.65 2.25 -16.62
CA ARG A 167 -25.27 2.05 -16.17
C ARG A 167 -25.07 2.49 -14.72
N LEU A 168 -25.67 3.60 -14.30
CA LEU A 168 -25.61 4.06 -12.91
C LEU A 168 -26.30 3.08 -11.96
N ASP A 169 -27.44 2.52 -12.37
CA ASP A 169 -28.17 1.52 -11.59
C ASP A 169 -27.37 0.22 -11.44
N CYS A 170 -26.64 -0.20 -12.49
CA CYS A 170 -25.70 -1.33 -12.40
C CYS A 170 -24.58 -1.05 -11.39
N VAL A 171 -23.95 0.13 -11.44
CA VAL A 171 -22.91 0.50 -10.47
C VAL A 171 -23.48 0.49 -9.05
N GLN A 172 -24.65 1.08 -8.82
CA GLN A 172 -25.25 1.13 -7.48
C GLN A 172 -25.59 -0.26 -6.93
N ARG A 173 -26.06 -1.16 -7.79
CA ARG A 173 -26.40 -2.54 -7.42
C ARG A 173 -25.17 -3.39 -7.10
N ASP A 174 -24.11 -3.26 -7.89
CA ASP A 174 -22.90 -4.10 -7.78
C ASP A 174 -21.85 -3.50 -6.83
N PHE A 175 -22.06 -2.28 -6.34
CA PHE A 175 -21.14 -1.61 -5.41
C PHE A 175 -21.11 -2.29 -4.04
N LEU A 176 -19.95 -2.82 -3.68
CA LEU A 176 -19.72 -3.41 -2.37
C LEU A 176 -19.22 -2.36 -1.38
N ILE A 177 -20.04 -2.07 -0.36
CA ILE A 177 -19.63 -1.17 0.73
C ILE A 177 -18.58 -1.88 1.59
N PHE A 178 -17.34 -1.44 1.50
CA PHE A 178 -16.27 -1.86 2.40
C PHE A 178 -16.17 -0.91 3.60
N ASN A 179 -16.21 -1.46 4.81
CA ASN A 179 -16.01 -0.70 6.05
C ASN A 179 -14.96 -1.39 6.93
N ARG A 180 -13.78 -0.79 7.03
CA ARG A 180 -12.65 -1.30 7.80
C ARG A 180 -12.96 -1.38 9.30
N GLU A 181 -13.67 -0.42 9.87
CA GLU A 181 -13.99 -0.40 11.30
C GLU A 181 -14.92 -1.54 11.70
N LYS A 182 -15.94 -1.82 10.88
CA LYS A 182 -16.83 -2.97 11.08
C LYS A 182 -16.04 -4.27 11.01
N LEU A 183 -15.16 -4.41 10.01
CA LEU A 183 -14.29 -5.59 9.88
C LEU A 183 -13.40 -5.79 11.11
N THR A 184 -12.80 -4.72 11.63
CA THR A 184 -11.96 -4.80 12.85
C THR A 184 -12.76 -5.19 14.09
N LYS A 185 -13.99 -4.69 14.25
CA LYS A 185 -14.87 -5.06 15.37
C LYS A 185 -15.28 -6.53 15.29
N THR A 186 -15.75 -6.98 14.13
CA THR A 186 -16.11 -8.39 13.92
C THR A 186 -14.92 -9.33 14.19
N LYS A 187 -13.71 -8.93 13.79
CA LYS A 187 -12.50 -9.71 14.08
C LYS A 187 -12.19 -9.75 15.58
N ALA A 188 -12.30 -8.62 16.28
CA ALA A 188 -12.13 -8.56 17.73
C ALA A 188 -13.20 -9.38 18.49
N ASP A 189 -14.46 -9.36 18.04
CA ASP A 189 -15.55 -10.15 18.62
C ASP A 189 -15.35 -11.66 18.38
N THR A 190 -14.83 -12.03 17.20
CA THR A 190 -14.50 -13.43 16.85
C THR A 190 -13.31 -13.94 17.66
N ASP A 191 -12.28 -13.11 17.84
CA ASP A 191 -11.10 -13.47 18.65
C ASP A 191 -11.48 -13.56 20.15
N SER A 192 -12.38 -12.71 20.64
CA SER A 192 -12.87 -12.73 22.03
C SER A 192 -13.76 -13.94 22.32
N SER A 193 -14.64 -14.31 21.39
CA SER A 193 -15.48 -15.51 21.52
C SER A 193 -14.67 -16.82 21.47
N ASN A 194 -13.64 -16.88 20.63
CA ASN A 194 -12.70 -18.01 20.61
C ASN A 194 -11.85 -18.13 21.89
N MET A 195 -11.52 -17.01 22.54
CA MET A 195 -10.86 -17.03 23.84
C MET A 195 -11.80 -17.51 24.95
N ASN A 196 -13.05 -17.05 24.96
CA ASN A 196 -14.07 -17.49 25.93
C ASN A 196 -14.37 -18.99 25.81
N LEU A 197 -14.48 -19.51 24.58
CA LEU A 197 -14.64 -20.96 24.34
C LEU A 197 -13.43 -21.78 24.83
N LYS A 198 -12.21 -21.22 24.78
CA LYS A 198 -11.01 -21.88 25.33
C LYS A 198 -10.95 -21.84 26.86
N GLU A 199 -11.46 -20.79 27.49
CA GLU A 199 -11.57 -20.72 28.96
C GLU A 199 -12.69 -21.62 29.49
N GLU A 200 -13.83 -21.67 28.81
CA GLU A 200 -14.96 -22.53 29.18
C GLU A 200 -14.61 -24.02 29.04
N ASN A 201 -13.87 -24.41 28.00
CA ASN A 201 -13.37 -25.79 27.87
C ASN A 201 -12.30 -26.15 28.92
N ARG A 202 -11.47 -25.21 29.39
CA ARG A 202 -10.55 -25.46 30.51
C ARG A 202 -11.27 -25.58 31.85
N ALA A 203 -12.31 -24.79 32.06
CA ALA A 203 -13.13 -24.86 33.27
C ALA A 203 -13.92 -26.17 33.39
N LEU A 204 -14.19 -26.85 32.26
CA LEU A 204 -14.83 -28.16 32.22
C LEU A 204 -13.85 -29.34 32.47
N GLU A 205 -12.54 -29.15 32.29
CA GLU A 205 -11.53 -30.21 32.55
C GLU A 205 -11.11 -30.29 34.04
N ASP A 206 -11.25 -29.23 34.83
CA ASP A 206 -10.86 -29.21 36.26
C ASP A 206 -11.96 -29.75 37.23
N GLY A 207 -13.05 -30.33 36.70
CA GLY A 207 -14.25 -30.66 37.46
C GLY A 207 -14.38 -32.09 38.01
N GLN A 208 -13.46 -33.03 37.75
CA GLN A 208 -13.62 -34.44 38.15
C GLN A 208 -12.30 -35.11 38.56
N ASN A 209 -12.05 -35.17 39.88
CA ASN A 209 -11.76 -36.40 40.63
C ASN A 209 -11.09 -36.11 41.98
N ASN A 210 -11.87 -36.16 43.05
CA ASN A 210 -11.37 -36.50 44.38
C ASN A 210 -12.47 -37.23 45.15
N ASN A 211 -12.55 -38.55 44.95
CA ASN A 211 -13.07 -39.45 45.98
C ASN A 211 -12.46 -40.84 45.83
N VAL A 212 -11.27 -41.04 46.40
CA VAL A 212 -10.71 -42.38 46.62
C VAL A 212 -11.28 -42.90 47.93
N THR A 213 -12.23 -43.83 47.85
CA THR A 213 -12.63 -44.68 48.96
C THR A 213 -11.79 -45.96 48.91
N SER A 214 -10.86 -46.11 49.85
CA SER A 214 -10.08 -47.35 50.00
C SER A 214 -10.93 -48.39 50.76
N ALA A 215 -11.47 -49.38 50.04
CA ALA A 215 -12.07 -50.56 50.63
C ALA A 215 -10.99 -51.64 50.88
N ALA A 216 -11.13 -52.29 52.04
CA ALA A 216 -10.23 -53.26 52.63
C ALA A 216 -10.03 -54.55 51.80
N ALA A 217 -8.82 -55.10 51.88
CA ALA A 217 -8.55 -56.51 51.59
C ALA A 217 -7.96 -57.16 52.86
N SER A 218 -8.78 -57.98 53.49
CA SER A 218 -8.41 -58.98 54.48
C SER A 218 -8.17 -60.31 53.78
N SER A 219 -7.02 -60.95 54.01
CA SER A 219 -6.91 -62.40 53.88
C SER A 219 -5.89 -62.95 54.88
N SER A 220 -6.39 -63.92 55.62
CA SER A 220 -5.85 -64.56 56.81
C SER A 220 -4.82 -65.66 56.51
N SER A 221 -4.12 -66.04 57.59
CA SER A 221 -3.38 -67.28 57.88
C SER A 221 -1.86 -67.15 57.85
#